data_AF-A0A842XPC9-F1
#
_entry.id   AF-A0A842XPC9-F1
#
_cell.length_a   1.000
_cell.length_b   1.000
_cell.length_c   1.000
_cell.angle_alpha   90.00
_cell.angle_beta   90.00
_cell.angle_gamma   90.00
#
_symmetry.space_group_name_H-M   'P 1'
#
loop_
_entity.id
_entity.type
_entity.pdbx_description
1 polymer ?
#
loop_
_entity_poly.entity_id
_entity_poly.type
_entity_poly.pdbx_seq_one_letter_code
_entity_poly.pdbx_strand_id
1 'polypeptide(L)'
;MPLNIPTLHKLEAVKKESPNVKSFTFHSKLIAKESKPGQFLMVWDPGIDEIPISIVQASPGGAVELAIADVGDCSHSLHQKQVGDLIGLRGPYGIGFSLHGERICMVAGGYGAAPLRFAALRAKESGKHVIVLEGAASSAELLYVQEILDSGCDLRVATEDGSGGYKGLVTDLLEELVASGEQFQQILTCGPEMMMERVCEITKRAKIPTQVSVERIIKCGCGACGSCDLGGYRVCKDGPVFTAEELARTEFGRWTRAKSGKRIPVIPNVLMGNEVELVSTPPVHFTPEYEPLLKTEVCGIDFPNPLANAAGFGVSGMLLYRYAVAGAGAVVTKSIGLYEREGYPNPTFIELSPRSYVNAMGLPNPGIKSYGPELEDAKYAHVPLVLSIFGNSVEECSDVAKIARTYPVAMFEFDASCPHTEFTAVENDPKLLSSIIKVIKEIVAPKPLAVKISPNIGAPVGLALGAQKAGADAITAINTVIARPVDKTLDIPLLGNPTGYGGKSGKDLTVGGKEIVFALYKELKIPVIAVGGIFTVQDVIEYARNGANLFQVGSALVTEGFETFSRLKEELTAYLRAHEYKNIRELVGEAHKR
;
A
#
# COMPACT_ATOMS: atom_id res chain seq x y z
N MET A 1 -5.63 -1.92 19.63
CA MET A 1 -4.80 -2.64 18.65
C MET A 1 -3.35 -2.43 19.00
N PRO A 2 -2.47 -3.44 18.81
CA PRO A 2 -1.03 -3.21 18.87
C PRO A 2 -0.63 -2.14 17.86
N LEU A 3 0.42 -1.38 18.17
CA LEU A 3 1.02 -0.42 17.23
C LEU A 3 1.59 -1.19 16.04
N ASN A 4 1.60 -0.55 14.88
CA ASN A 4 2.25 -1.07 13.68
C ASN A 4 3.80 -0.99 13.79
N ILE A 5 4.41 -1.75 14.69
CA ILE A 5 5.86 -1.77 14.98
C ILE A 5 6.32 -3.20 15.28
N PRO A 6 7.49 -3.64 14.77
CA PRO A 6 8.02 -4.97 15.08
C PRO A 6 8.28 -5.12 16.58
N THR A 7 7.90 -6.26 17.15
CA THR A 7 8.30 -6.69 18.50
C THR A 7 9.16 -7.94 18.41
N LEU A 8 10.22 -8.03 19.19
CA LEU A 8 11.14 -9.16 19.14
C LEU A 8 10.59 -10.38 19.87
N HIS A 9 10.67 -11.54 19.21
CA HIS A 9 10.28 -12.84 19.74
C HIS A 9 11.45 -13.81 19.60
N LYS A 10 11.62 -14.68 20.60
CA LYS A 10 12.54 -15.81 20.50
C LYS A 10 11.94 -16.87 19.60
N LEU A 11 12.74 -17.40 18.69
CA LEU A 11 12.42 -18.59 17.92
C LEU A 11 12.40 -19.82 18.85
N GLU A 12 11.25 -20.48 18.98
CA GLU A 12 11.08 -21.61 19.92
C GLU A 12 11.32 -22.96 19.25
N ALA A 13 10.95 -23.10 17.97
CA ALA A 13 11.17 -24.33 17.21
C ALA A 13 11.32 -24.04 15.72
N VAL A 14 12.08 -24.89 15.04
CA VAL A 14 12.22 -24.93 13.58
C VAL A 14 11.97 -26.35 13.12
N LYS A 15 11.07 -26.51 12.15
CA LYS A 15 10.77 -27.79 11.51
C LYS A 15 11.01 -27.68 10.01
N LYS A 16 11.72 -28.64 9.43
CA LYS A 16 11.87 -28.73 7.97
C LYS A 16 10.62 -29.41 7.41
N GLU A 17 9.91 -28.73 6.52
CA GLU A 17 8.69 -29.26 5.90
C GLU A 17 8.98 -29.86 4.51
N SER A 18 9.82 -29.18 3.73
CA SER A 18 10.28 -29.65 2.43
C SER A 18 11.74 -29.20 2.20
N PRO A 19 12.37 -29.51 1.05
CA PRO A 19 13.72 -29.01 0.74
C PRO A 19 13.84 -27.48 0.86
N ASN A 20 12.80 -26.74 0.48
CA ASN A 20 12.84 -25.28 0.39
C ASN A 20 11.96 -24.57 1.43
N VAL A 21 11.21 -25.29 2.27
CA VAL A 21 10.29 -24.70 3.26
C VAL A 21 10.60 -25.18 4.67
N LYS A 22 10.67 -24.24 5.62
CA LYS A 22 10.75 -24.50 7.05
C LYS A 22 9.59 -23.80 7.78
N SER A 23 9.05 -24.46 8.80
CA SER A 23 8.13 -23.86 9.76
C SER A 23 8.89 -23.33 10.97
N PHE A 24 8.55 -22.13 11.40
CA PHE A 24 9.14 -21.40 12.52
C PHE A 24 8.07 -21.14 13.57
N THR A 25 8.31 -21.54 14.81
CA THR A 25 7.37 -21.36 15.92
C THR A 25 7.85 -20.28 16.87
N PHE A 26 6.93 -19.39 17.25
CA PHE A 26 7.14 -18.30 18.19
C PHE A 26 6.06 -18.31 19.27
N HIS A 27 6.33 -17.65 20.39
CA HIS A 27 5.32 -17.40 21.43
C HIS A 27 4.90 -15.93 21.48
N SER A 28 3.62 -15.69 21.23
CA SER A 28 2.96 -14.39 21.39
C SER A 28 1.46 -14.58 21.60
N LYS A 29 1.01 -14.45 22.85
CA LYS A 29 -0.42 -14.55 23.19
C LYS A 29 -1.29 -13.54 22.44
N LEU A 30 -0.77 -12.33 22.22
CA LEU A 30 -1.49 -11.28 21.52
C LEU A 30 -1.66 -11.62 20.03
N ILE A 31 -0.56 -11.96 19.34
CA ILE A 31 -0.62 -12.32 17.93
C ILE A 31 -1.49 -13.55 17.74
N ALA A 32 -1.27 -14.60 18.54
CA ALA A 32 -2.02 -15.85 18.41
C ALA A 32 -3.53 -15.66 18.58
N LYS A 33 -3.94 -14.84 19.55
CA LYS A 33 -5.36 -14.54 19.82
C LYS A 33 -6.03 -13.81 18.65
N GLU A 34 -5.34 -12.86 18.03
CA GLU A 34 -5.90 -12.04 16.94
C GLU A 34 -5.80 -12.73 15.57
N SER A 35 -4.99 -13.78 15.45
CA SER A 35 -4.73 -14.47 14.18
C SER A 35 -5.90 -15.31 13.70
N LYS A 36 -6.25 -15.12 12.42
CA LYS A 36 -7.26 -15.90 11.69
C LYS A 36 -6.64 -16.57 10.46
N PRO A 37 -7.21 -17.69 9.98
CA PRO A 37 -6.77 -18.33 8.75
C PRO A 37 -6.74 -17.35 7.56
N GLY A 38 -5.69 -17.40 6.76
CA GLY A 38 -5.49 -16.49 5.61
C GLY A 38 -4.87 -15.13 5.94
N GLN A 39 -4.61 -14.83 7.22
CA GLN A 39 -3.81 -13.65 7.59
C GLN A 39 -2.31 -13.95 7.56
N PHE A 40 -1.51 -12.89 7.58
CA PHE A 40 -0.04 -12.96 7.57
C PHE A 40 0.57 -12.05 8.64
N LEU A 41 1.84 -12.30 8.97
CA LEU A 41 2.68 -11.40 9.77
C LEU A 41 3.75 -10.78 8.88
N MET A 42 4.19 -9.58 9.23
CA MET A 42 5.48 -9.10 8.75
C MET A 42 6.56 -9.65 9.68
N VAL A 43 7.53 -10.36 9.10
CA VAL A 43 8.64 -11.03 9.79
C VAL A 43 9.91 -10.28 9.47
N TRP A 44 10.49 -9.65 10.48
CA TRP A 44 11.69 -8.83 10.40
C TRP A 44 12.90 -9.63 10.86
N ASP A 45 13.86 -9.84 9.96
CA ASP A 45 15.21 -10.26 10.34
C ASP A 45 16.04 -8.99 10.66
N PRO A 46 16.41 -8.76 11.93
CA PRO A 46 17.03 -7.51 12.35
C PRO A 46 18.25 -7.10 11.53
N GLY A 47 18.18 -5.89 10.94
CA GLY A 47 19.25 -5.32 10.12
C GLY A 47 19.31 -5.82 8.67
N ILE A 48 18.40 -6.70 8.24
CA ILE A 48 18.41 -7.27 6.89
C ILE A 48 17.20 -6.78 6.08
N ASP A 49 16.00 -7.30 6.37
CA ASP A 49 14.76 -6.93 5.68
C ASP A 49 13.56 -7.42 6.52
N GLU A 50 12.35 -7.07 6.10
CA GLU A 50 11.09 -7.57 6.65
C GLU A 50 10.15 -8.01 5.52
N ILE A 51 9.66 -9.24 5.61
CA ILE A 51 8.85 -9.91 4.57
C ILE A 51 7.48 -10.38 5.11
N PRO A 52 6.42 -10.36 4.29
CA PRO A 52 5.11 -10.89 4.69
C PRO A 52 5.13 -12.43 4.68
N ILE A 53 4.70 -13.07 5.77
CA ILE A 53 4.66 -14.53 5.90
C ILE A 53 3.29 -14.98 6.42
N SER A 54 2.66 -15.89 5.70
CA SER A 54 1.37 -16.49 6.05
C SER A 54 1.43 -17.25 7.38
N ILE A 55 0.35 -17.15 8.16
CA ILE A 55 0.21 -17.86 9.43
C ILE A 55 -0.28 -19.29 9.17
N VAL A 56 0.54 -20.27 9.55
CA VAL A 56 0.26 -21.70 9.40
C VAL A 56 -0.67 -22.19 10.50
N GLN A 57 -0.49 -21.64 11.71
CA GLN A 57 -1.29 -21.97 12.87
C GLN A 57 -1.12 -20.91 13.95
N ALA A 58 -2.19 -20.66 14.70
CA ALA A 58 -2.14 -19.93 15.95
C ALA A 58 -2.96 -20.67 17.01
N SER A 59 -2.35 -20.93 18.16
CA SER A 59 -2.98 -21.66 19.27
C SER A 59 -3.49 -20.72 20.37
N PRO A 60 -4.54 -21.08 21.11
CA PRO A 60 -4.98 -20.33 22.30
C PRO A 60 -3.88 -20.18 23.36
N GLY A 61 -2.91 -21.11 23.39
CA GLY A 61 -1.77 -21.09 24.30
C GLY A 61 -0.73 -20.02 23.99
N GLY A 62 -0.82 -19.36 22.83
CA GLY A 62 0.11 -18.30 22.41
C GLY A 62 1.16 -18.74 21.39
N ALA A 63 1.22 -20.02 21.01
CA ALA A 63 2.10 -20.45 19.93
C ALA A 63 1.59 -19.95 18.57
N VAL A 64 2.51 -19.42 17.77
CA VAL A 64 2.28 -18.93 16.40
C VAL A 64 3.30 -19.58 15.49
N GLU A 65 2.83 -20.22 14.44
CA GLU A 65 3.66 -20.95 13.47
C GLU A 65 3.58 -20.27 12.10
N LEU A 66 4.75 -20.11 11.47
CA LEU A 66 4.93 -19.45 10.18
C LEU A 66 5.73 -20.35 9.23
N ALA A 67 5.32 -20.46 7.97
CA ALA A 67 6.05 -21.21 6.95
C ALA A 67 6.83 -20.25 6.05
N ILE A 68 8.14 -20.44 5.97
CA ILE A 68 9.02 -19.57 5.18
C ILE A 68 9.68 -20.42 4.10
N ALA A 69 9.41 -20.08 2.84
CA ALA A 69 10.12 -20.62 1.69
C ALA A 69 11.45 -19.87 1.49
N ASP A 70 12.54 -20.57 1.19
CA ASP A 70 13.85 -19.96 0.91
C ASP A 70 13.92 -19.49 -0.55
N VAL A 71 13.53 -18.24 -0.81
CA VAL A 71 13.39 -17.67 -2.18
C VAL A 71 14.07 -16.32 -2.38
N GLY A 72 14.53 -15.66 -1.32
CA GLY A 72 15.23 -14.37 -1.40
C GLY A 72 16.11 -14.10 -0.19
N ASP A 73 16.87 -13.01 -0.22
CA ASP A 73 17.94 -12.73 0.75
C ASP A 73 17.47 -12.78 2.22
N CYS A 74 16.29 -12.20 2.50
CA CYS A 74 15.71 -12.20 3.84
C CYS A 74 15.30 -13.61 4.29
N SER A 75 14.58 -14.35 3.44
CA SER A 75 14.18 -15.73 3.78
C SER A 75 15.39 -16.64 3.93
N HIS A 76 16.42 -16.44 3.12
CA HIS A 76 17.66 -17.20 3.20
C HIS A 76 18.36 -17.00 4.54
N SER A 77 18.44 -15.73 4.99
CA SER A 77 18.97 -15.41 6.31
C SER A 77 18.12 -16.01 7.44
N LEU A 78 16.79 -15.93 7.35
CA LEU A 78 15.87 -16.54 8.31
C LEU A 78 16.05 -18.07 8.39
N HIS A 79 16.35 -18.73 7.28
CA HIS A 79 16.64 -20.17 7.23
C HIS A 79 17.93 -20.58 7.95
N GLN A 80 18.83 -19.64 8.23
CA GLN A 80 20.05 -19.88 9.01
C GLN A 80 19.87 -19.66 10.52
N LYS A 81 18.71 -19.14 10.96
CA LYS A 81 18.42 -18.88 12.37
C LYS A 81 18.27 -20.17 13.17
N GLN A 82 18.63 -20.08 14.45
CA GLN A 82 18.57 -21.17 15.42
C GLN A 82 17.55 -20.87 16.52
N VAL A 83 17.07 -21.92 17.18
CA VAL A 83 16.21 -21.79 18.35
C VAL A 83 16.89 -20.89 19.39
N GLY A 84 16.17 -19.88 19.86
CA GLY A 84 16.66 -18.85 20.77
C GLY A 84 16.96 -17.51 20.10
N ASP A 85 17.16 -17.46 18.78
CA ASP A 85 17.41 -16.22 18.04
C ASP A 85 16.20 -15.28 18.10
N LEU A 86 16.48 -13.97 18.08
CA LEU A 86 15.46 -12.92 18.11
C LEU A 86 15.04 -12.54 16.68
N ILE A 87 13.75 -12.64 16.42
CA ILE A 87 13.10 -12.25 15.15
C ILE A 87 11.98 -11.27 15.48
N GLY A 88 11.85 -10.21 14.68
CA GLY A 88 10.78 -9.24 14.85
C GLY A 88 9.49 -9.71 14.20
N LEU A 89 8.37 -9.61 14.91
CA LEU A 89 7.04 -9.88 14.37
C LEU A 89 6.14 -8.66 14.55
N ARG A 90 5.29 -8.38 13.56
CA ARG A 90 4.13 -7.48 13.71
C ARG A 90 2.96 -7.96 12.85
N GLY A 91 1.74 -7.65 13.30
CA GLY A 91 0.49 -8.13 12.73
C GLY A 91 -0.39 -8.79 13.79
N PRO A 92 -1.34 -9.67 13.41
CA PRO A 92 -1.67 -10.09 12.05
C PRO A 92 -2.22 -8.97 11.17
N TYR A 93 -1.97 -9.06 9.87
CA TYR A 93 -2.48 -8.13 8.87
C TYR A 93 -3.48 -8.81 7.93
N GLY A 94 -4.28 -7.97 7.29
CA GLY A 94 -5.24 -8.38 6.29
C GLY A 94 -6.52 -9.01 6.83
N ILE A 95 -7.38 -9.39 5.91
CA ILE A 95 -8.65 -10.09 6.05
C ILE A 95 -8.41 -11.55 5.69
N GLY A 96 -8.78 -12.43 6.62
CA GLY A 96 -8.65 -13.88 6.47
C GLY A 96 -9.85 -14.53 5.79
N PHE A 97 -9.80 -15.85 5.66
CA PHE A 97 -10.90 -16.65 5.11
C PHE A 97 -12.15 -16.57 5.97
N SER A 98 -13.30 -16.57 5.30
CA SER A 98 -14.61 -16.77 5.92
C SER A 98 -15.12 -18.15 5.53
N LEU A 99 -15.33 -19.02 6.53
CA LEU A 99 -15.65 -20.43 6.33
C LEU A 99 -17.17 -20.63 6.28
N HIS A 100 -17.71 -21.00 5.12
CA HIS A 100 -19.14 -21.12 4.85
C HIS A 100 -19.50 -22.52 4.32
N GLY A 101 -20.72 -22.98 4.63
CA GLY A 101 -21.20 -24.30 4.24
C GLY A 101 -20.66 -25.43 5.12
N GLU A 102 -21.09 -26.65 4.85
CA GLU A 102 -20.72 -27.88 5.57
C GLU A 102 -19.62 -28.66 4.85
N ARG A 103 -19.60 -28.62 3.51
CA ARG A 103 -18.58 -29.30 2.69
C ARG A 103 -17.70 -28.28 1.97
N ILE A 104 -16.48 -28.10 2.47
CA ILE A 104 -15.49 -27.11 1.98
C ILE A 104 -14.32 -27.84 1.34
N CYS A 105 -13.91 -27.38 0.16
CA CYS A 105 -12.71 -27.86 -0.53
C CYS A 105 -11.62 -26.80 -0.51
N MET A 106 -10.39 -27.20 -0.18
CA MET A 106 -9.21 -26.34 -0.20
C MET A 106 -8.32 -26.79 -1.35
N VAL A 107 -7.83 -25.86 -2.16
CA VAL A 107 -7.00 -26.16 -3.33
C VAL A 107 -5.68 -25.42 -3.18
N ALA A 108 -4.64 -26.16 -2.79
CA ALA A 108 -3.31 -25.66 -2.49
C ALA A 108 -2.33 -25.98 -3.62
N GLY A 109 -1.41 -25.05 -3.89
CA GLY A 109 -0.25 -25.29 -4.75
C GLY A 109 1.04 -24.81 -4.10
N GLY A 110 2.06 -25.68 -4.04
CA GLY A 110 3.36 -25.37 -3.42
C GLY A 110 3.23 -24.87 -1.98
N TYR A 111 3.97 -23.80 -1.63
CA TYR A 111 3.89 -23.21 -0.28
C TYR A 111 2.54 -22.53 0.04
N GLY A 112 1.62 -22.44 -0.94
CA GLY A 112 0.22 -22.04 -0.70
C GLY A 112 -0.55 -23.00 0.21
N ALA A 113 -0.02 -24.20 0.49
CA ALA A 113 -0.57 -25.12 1.49
C ALA A 113 -0.52 -24.54 2.92
N ALA A 114 0.44 -23.67 3.23
CA ALA A 114 0.61 -23.07 4.56
C ALA A 114 -0.63 -22.31 5.09
N PRO A 115 -1.15 -21.27 4.40
CA PRO A 115 -2.35 -20.57 4.85
C PRO A 115 -3.62 -21.45 4.82
N LEU A 116 -3.69 -22.45 3.93
CA LEU A 116 -4.84 -23.36 3.82
C LEU A 116 -4.86 -24.40 4.93
N ARG A 117 -3.70 -24.83 5.45
CA ARG A 117 -3.63 -25.68 6.64
C ARG A 117 -4.36 -25.06 7.82
N PHE A 118 -4.12 -23.78 8.10
CA PHE A 118 -4.81 -23.10 9.20
C PHE A 118 -6.34 -23.10 8.99
N ALA A 119 -6.78 -22.85 7.75
CA ALA A 119 -8.20 -22.87 7.41
C ALA A 119 -8.80 -24.28 7.58
N ALA A 120 -8.08 -25.33 7.14
CA ALA A 120 -8.51 -26.72 7.21
C ALA A 120 -8.77 -27.15 8.64
N LEU A 121 -7.79 -26.92 9.52
CA LEU A 121 -7.89 -27.27 10.94
C LEU A 121 -9.04 -26.51 11.61
N ARG A 122 -9.20 -25.21 11.36
CA ARG A 122 -10.29 -24.42 11.94
C ARG A 122 -11.67 -24.85 11.43
N ALA A 123 -11.78 -25.21 10.15
CA ALA A 123 -13.01 -25.74 9.58
C ALA A 123 -13.37 -27.10 10.22
N LYS A 124 -12.39 -27.98 10.43
CA LYS A 124 -12.56 -29.26 11.13
C LYS A 124 -12.98 -29.11 12.58
N GLU A 125 -12.33 -28.21 13.33
CA GLU A 125 -12.73 -27.85 14.71
C GLU A 125 -14.20 -27.39 14.78
N SER A 126 -14.71 -26.81 13.70
CA SER A 126 -16.10 -26.34 13.56
C SER A 126 -17.06 -27.42 13.03
N GLY A 127 -16.63 -28.69 12.95
CA GLY A 127 -17.47 -29.82 12.55
C GLY A 127 -17.69 -29.98 11.03
N LYS A 128 -16.95 -29.25 10.19
CA LYS A 128 -17.15 -29.26 8.73
C LYS A 128 -16.51 -30.47 8.06
N HIS A 129 -17.07 -30.89 6.92
CA HIS A 129 -16.42 -31.85 6.02
C HIS A 129 -15.41 -31.12 5.13
N VAL A 130 -14.12 -31.30 5.44
CA VAL A 130 -13.01 -30.64 4.74
C VAL A 130 -12.32 -31.61 3.80
N ILE A 131 -12.22 -31.20 2.54
CA ILE A 131 -11.40 -31.83 1.51
C ILE A 131 -10.23 -30.90 1.23
N VAL A 132 -9.02 -31.44 1.17
CA VAL A 132 -7.80 -30.71 0.80
C VAL A 132 -7.24 -31.35 -0.46
N LEU A 133 -7.18 -30.56 -1.53
CA LEU A 133 -6.48 -30.88 -2.76
C LEU A 133 -5.13 -30.18 -2.72
N GLU A 134 -4.03 -30.92 -2.77
CA GLU A 134 -2.69 -30.35 -2.72
C GLU A 134 -1.89 -30.72 -3.96
N GLY A 135 -1.40 -29.69 -4.65
CA GLY A 135 -0.58 -29.79 -5.85
C GLY A 135 0.90 -29.48 -5.60
N ALA A 136 1.78 -30.32 -6.11
CA ALA A 136 3.23 -30.13 -6.06
C ALA A 136 3.93 -30.69 -7.31
N ALA A 137 5.20 -30.30 -7.53
CA ALA A 137 5.99 -30.84 -8.62
C ALA A 137 6.28 -32.34 -8.43
N SER A 138 6.65 -32.75 -7.22
CA SER A 138 6.77 -34.14 -6.78
C SER A 138 6.23 -34.32 -5.37
N SER A 139 6.19 -35.56 -4.88
CA SER A 139 5.77 -35.88 -3.52
C SER A 139 6.71 -35.31 -2.45
N ALA A 140 7.94 -34.93 -2.80
CA ALA A 140 8.92 -34.36 -1.87
C ALA A 140 8.63 -32.90 -1.50
N GLU A 141 7.79 -32.22 -2.27
CA GLU A 141 7.40 -30.83 -2.08
C GLU A 141 6.00 -30.67 -1.47
N LEU A 142 5.26 -31.76 -1.26
CA LEU A 142 4.01 -31.76 -0.50
C LEU A 142 4.27 -31.33 0.96
N LEU A 143 3.39 -30.53 1.53
CA LEU A 143 3.52 -29.93 2.85
C LEU A 143 2.38 -30.40 3.75
N TYR A 144 2.71 -30.77 4.99
CA TYR A 144 1.72 -31.06 6.04
C TYR A 144 0.79 -32.27 5.78
N VAL A 145 1.18 -33.18 4.89
CA VAL A 145 0.38 -34.36 4.50
C VAL A 145 -0.13 -35.14 5.72
N GLN A 146 0.78 -35.50 6.64
CA GLN A 146 0.43 -36.31 7.81
C GLN A 146 -0.46 -35.53 8.78
N GLU A 147 -0.16 -34.26 9.02
CA GLU A 147 -0.94 -33.40 9.91
C GLU A 147 -2.37 -33.17 9.41
N ILE A 148 -2.56 -33.04 8.10
CA ILE A 148 -3.90 -32.92 7.49
C ILE A 148 -4.66 -34.24 7.62
N LEU A 149 -4.03 -35.40 7.36
CA LEU A 149 -4.64 -36.71 7.55
C LEU A 149 -5.04 -36.95 9.02
N ASP A 150 -4.16 -36.63 9.96
CA ASP A 150 -4.38 -36.80 11.40
C ASP A 150 -5.51 -35.90 11.93
N SER A 151 -5.76 -34.76 11.28
CA SER A 151 -6.92 -33.90 11.58
C SER A 151 -8.26 -34.46 11.10
N GLY A 152 -8.25 -35.59 10.39
CA GLY A 152 -9.42 -36.23 9.80
C GLY A 152 -9.93 -35.56 8.52
N CYS A 153 -9.14 -34.69 7.88
CA CYS A 153 -9.46 -34.15 6.56
C CYS A 153 -9.32 -35.23 5.48
N ASP A 154 -10.12 -35.11 4.42
CA ASP A 154 -9.96 -35.89 3.20
C ASP A 154 -8.86 -35.23 2.36
N LEU A 155 -7.65 -35.80 2.37
CA LEU A 155 -6.51 -35.28 1.61
C LEU A 155 -6.38 -36.04 0.28
N ARG A 156 -6.30 -35.28 -0.81
CA ARG A 156 -6.05 -35.80 -2.16
C ARG A 156 -4.92 -35.01 -2.79
N VAL A 157 -3.87 -35.71 -3.21
CA VAL A 157 -2.66 -35.07 -3.73
C VAL A 157 -2.58 -35.24 -5.24
N ALA A 158 -2.02 -34.24 -5.91
CA ALA A 158 -1.67 -34.28 -7.32
C ALA A 158 -0.21 -33.89 -7.49
N THR A 159 0.57 -34.73 -8.19
CA THR A 159 1.95 -34.40 -8.54
C THR A 159 2.18 -34.41 -10.04
N GLU A 160 2.92 -33.44 -10.54
CA GLU A 160 3.19 -33.29 -11.97
C GLU A 160 3.98 -34.49 -12.53
N ASP A 161 4.91 -35.03 -11.74
CA ASP A 161 5.72 -36.20 -12.09
C ASP A 161 5.01 -37.56 -11.89
N GLY A 162 3.87 -37.57 -11.19
CA GLY A 162 3.13 -38.78 -10.82
C GLY A 162 3.72 -39.58 -9.65
N SER A 163 4.66 -39.04 -8.89
CA SER A 163 5.22 -39.64 -7.67
C SER A 163 4.21 -39.79 -6.53
N GLY A 164 3.10 -39.04 -6.52
CA GLY A 164 2.05 -39.15 -5.51
C GLY A 164 0.65 -38.82 -6.03
N GLY A 165 -0.31 -39.70 -5.76
CA GLY A 165 -1.73 -39.46 -6.06
C GLY A 165 -2.03 -39.29 -7.55
N TYR A 166 -2.75 -38.23 -7.90
CA TYR A 166 -3.13 -37.92 -9.28
C TYR A 166 -1.91 -37.39 -10.07
N LYS A 167 -1.68 -37.92 -11.28
CA LYS A 167 -0.60 -37.43 -12.14
C LYS A 167 -1.07 -36.25 -12.97
N GLY A 168 -0.59 -35.05 -12.65
CA GLY A 168 -0.93 -33.80 -13.36
C GLY A 168 -1.08 -32.62 -12.41
N LEU A 169 -1.79 -31.58 -12.85
CA LEU A 169 -2.02 -30.40 -12.04
C LEU A 169 -3.18 -30.61 -11.06
N VAL A 170 -3.12 -29.99 -9.88
CA VAL A 170 -4.22 -30.02 -8.91
C VAL A 170 -5.52 -29.41 -9.46
N THR A 171 -5.42 -28.50 -10.43
CA THR A 171 -6.57 -27.93 -11.12
C THR A 171 -7.25 -28.94 -12.04
N ASP A 172 -6.51 -29.89 -12.61
CA ASP A 172 -7.07 -30.96 -13.44
C ASP A 172 -7.85 -31.93 -12.55
N LEU A 173 -7.25 -32.30 -11.40
CA LEU A 173 -7.92 -33.09 -10.37
C LEU A 173 -9.21 -32.39 -9.90
N LEU A 174 -9.17 -31.10 -9.59
CA LEU A 174 -10.36 -30.34 -9.20
C LEU A 174 -11.45 -30.41 -10.29
N GLU A 175 -11.08 -30.23 -11.56
CA GLU A 175 -12.02 -30.26 -12.67
C GLU A 175 -12.66 -31.65 -12.86
N GLU A 176 -11.89 -32.73 -12.71
CA GLU A 176 -12.42 -34.09 -12.73
C GLU A 176 -13.42 -34.34 -11.59
N LEU A 177 -13.11 -33.89 -10.37
CA LEU A 177 -14.01 -34.06 -9.22
C LEU A 177 -15.33 -33.32 -9.43
N VAL A 178 -15.26 -32.06 -9.89
CA VAL A 178 -16.46 -31.28 -10.23
C VAL A 178 -17.24 -31.93 -11.37
N ALA A 179 -16.58 -32.43 -12.41
CA ALA A 179 -17.23 -33.11 -13.53
C ALA A 179 -17.86 -34.46 -13.14
N SER A 180 -17.29 -35.16 -12.16
CA SER A 180 -17.83 -36.42 -11.60
C SER A 180 -19.07 -36.22 -10.73
N GLY A 181 -19.44 -34.96 -10.46
CA GLY A 181 -20.63 -34.60 -9.67
C GLY A 181 -20.35 -34.37 -8.18
N GLU A 182 -19.08 -34.38 -7.75
CA GLU A 182 -18.75 -34.05 -6.36
C GLU A 182 -19.13 -32.60 -6.05
N GLN A 183 -19.91 -32.42 -4.97
CA GLN A 183 -20.47 -31.12 -4.61
C GLN A 183 -19.60 -30.43 -3.55
N PHE A 184 -19.29 -29.17 -3.78
CA PHE A 184 -18.62 -28.30 -2.80
C PHE A 184 -19.46 -27.05 -2.58
N GLN A 185 -19.67 -26.67 -1.31
CA GLN A 185 -20.41 -25.45 -0.97
C GLN A 185 -19.51 -24.22 -0.95
N GLN A 186 -18.20 -24.42 -0.78
CA GLN A 186 -17.20 -23.38 -0.85
C GLN A 186 -15.85 -23.97 -1.28
N ILE A 187 -15.11 -23.21 -2.08
CA ILE A 187 -13.70 -23.48 -2.38
C ILE A 187 -12.81 -22.37 -1.82
N LEU A 188 -11.71 -22.74 -1.17
CA LEU A 188 -10.63 -21.85 -0.77
C LEU A 188 -9.38 -22.20 -1.57
N THR A 189 -8.64 -21.23 -2.09
CA THR A 189 -7.40 -21.53 -2.84
C THR A 189 -6.27 -20.56 -2.51
N CYS A 190 -5.05 -21.10 -2.53
CA CYS A 190 -3.81 -20.37 -2.36
C CYS A 190 -2.67 -21.12 -3.07
N GLY A 191 -1.85 -20.42 -3.83
CA GLY A 191 -0.75 -21.01 -4.59
C GLY A 191 -0.28 -20.09 -5.71
N PRO A 192 0.39 -20.62 -6.74
CA PRO A 192 0.77 -19.86 -7.93
C PRO A 192 -0.44 -19.13 -8.54
N GLU A 193 -0.25 -17.88 -8.97
CA GLU A 193 -1.35 -17.02 -9.43
C GLU A 193 -2.15 -17.64 -10.59
N MET A 194 -1.47 -18.26 -11.56
CA MET A 194 -2.12 -18.95 -12.68
C MET A 194 -2.92 -20.19 -12.27
N MET A 195 -2.47 -20.90 -11.23
CA MET A 195 -3.24 -22.01 -10.68
C MET A 195 -4.54 -21.49 -10.06
N MET A 196 -4.45 -20.41 -9.27
CA MET A 196 -5.62 -19.80 -8.62
C MET A 196 -6.59 -19.18 -9.64
N GLU A 197 -6.09 -18.58 -10.72
CA GLU A 197 -6.93 -18.13 -11.83
C GLU A 197 -7.71 -19.29 -12.44
N ARG A 198 -7.03 -20.42 -12.72
CA ARG A 198 -7.68 -21.62 -13.25
C ARG A 198 -8.74 -22.18 -12.29
N VAL A 199 -8.49 -22.17 -10.98
CA VAL A 199 -9.52 -22.51 -9.97
C VAL A 199 -10.73 -21.58 -10.11
N CYS A 200 -10.53 -20.26 -10.20
CA CYS A 200 -11.62 -19.29 -10.37
C CYS A 200 -12.45 -19.55 -11.64
N GLU A 201 -11.82 -19.95 -12.75
CA GLU A 201 -12.53 -20.31 -13.98
C GLU A 201 -13.42 -21.55 -13.81
N ILE A 202 -12.87 -22.61 -13.19
CA ILE A 202 -13.60 -23.85 -12.92
C ILE A 202 -14.81 -23.56 -12.02
N THR A 203 -14.59 -22.83 -10.93
CA THR A 203 -15.65 -22.55 -9.95
C THR A 203 -16.68 -21.56 -10.45
N LYS A 204 -16.32 -20.63 -11.34
CA LYS A 204 -17.28 -19.77 -12.04
C LYS A 204 -18.23 -20.59 -12.92
N ARG A 205 -17.73 -21.58 -13.67
CA ARG A 205 -18.57 -22.49 -14.47
C ARG A 205 -19.49 -23.33 -13.59
N ALA A 206 -18.95 -23.85 -12.49
CA ALA A 206 -19.68 -24.67 -11.53
C ALA A 206 -20.57 -23.89 -10.55
N LYS A 207 -20.50 -22.55 -10.56
CA LYS A 207 -21.19 -21.64 -9.63
C LYS A 207 -20.88 -21.93 -8.15
N ILE A 208 -19.63 -22.24 -7.85
CA ILE A 208 -19.16 -22.53 -6.49
C ILE A 208 -18.55 -21.26 -5.88
N PRO A 209 -19.05 -20.76 -4.72
CA PRO A 209 -18.44 -19.64 -4.00
C PRO A 209 -16.96 -19.91 -3.72
N THR A 210 -16.09 -19.00 -4.12
CA THR A 210 -14.63 -19.19 -4.05
C THR A 210 -13.95 -18.00 -3.38
N GLN A 211 -13.07 -18.29 -2.43
CA GLN A 211 -12.13 -17.32 -1.85
C GLN A 211 -10.69 -17.68 -2.23
N VAL A 212 -9.89 -16.66 -2.51
CA VAL A 212 -8.53 -16.76 -3.05
C VAL A 212 -7.61 -15.93 -2.17
N SER A 213 -6.55 -16.52 -1.65
CA SER A 213 -5.50 -15.80 -0.92
C SER A 213 -4.40 -15.37 -1.88
N VAL A 214 -4.33 -14.07 -2.19
CA VAL A 214 -3.43 -13.51 -3.20
C VAL A 214 -2.15 -12.96 -2.56
N GLU A 215 -1.01 -13.30 -3.15
CA GLU A 215 0.28 -12.75 -2.77
C GLU A 215 0.67 -11.54 -3.63
N ARG A 216 1.22 -10.51 -2.98
CA ARG A 216 1.80 -9.31 -3.62
C ARG A 216 2.99 -8.83 -2.80
N ILE A 217 3.81 -7.95 -3.38
CA ILE A 217 4.87 -7.27 -2.64
C ILE A 217 4.27 -6.35 -1.57
N ILE A 218 4.55 -6.65 -0.29
CA ILE A 218 4.09 -5.83 0.84
C ILE A 218 5.30 -5.13 1.46
N LYS A 219 5.25 -3.79 1.53
CA LYS A 219 6.27 -2.97 2.21
C LYS A 219 5.82 -2.46 3.57
N CYS A 220 4.73 -1.67 3.59
CA CYS A 220 4.30 -1.03 4.84
C CYS A 220 3.51 -1.95 5.78
N GLY A 221 2.82 -2.97 5.26
CA GLY A 221 1.90 -3.83 6.04
C GLY A 221 0.58 -3.15 6.47
N CYS A 222 0.48 -1.82 6.42
CA CYS A 222 -0.66 -1.06 6.95
C CYS A 222 -1.49 -0.28 5.91
N GLY A 223 -1.30 -0.55 4.62
CA GLY A 223 -2.06 0.10 3.53
C GLY A 223 -1.63 1.54 3.19
N ALA A 224 -0.46 1.98 3.65
CA ALA A 224 0.05 3.34 3.40
C ALA A 224 0.68 3.52 2.02
N CYS A 225 1.57 2.62 1.60
CA CYS A 225 2.39 2.83 0.39
C CYS A 225 1.73 2.37 -0.92
N GLY A 226 0.76 1.45 -0.83
CA GLY A 226 0.12 0.84 -1.99
C GLY A 226 0.98 -0.13 -2.80
N SER A 227 2.22 -0.46 -2.39
CA SER A 227 3.09 -1.37 -3.17
C SER A 227 2.46 -2.75 -3.44
N CYS A 228 1.53 -3.16 -2.59
CA CYS A 228 0.75 -4.39 -2.71
C CYS A 228 -0.57 -4.18 -3.47
N ASP A 229 -0.67 -3.16 -4.33
CA ASP A 229 -1.90 -2.85 -5.07
C ASP A 229 -2.30 -3.99 -6.01
N LEU A 230 -3.59 -4.29 -6.00
CA LEU A 230 -4.28 -5.26 -6.83
C LEU A 230 -5.56 -4.62 -7.36
N GLY A 231 -5.49 -3.93 -8.50
CA GLY A 231 -6.63 -3.22 -9.08
C GLY A 231 -7.24 -2.18 -8.13
N GLY A 232 -6.41 -1.47 -7.36
CA GLY A 232 -6.85 -0.52 -6.33
C GLY A 232 -6.99 -1.13 -4.94
N TYR A 233 -7.05 -2.46 -4.79
CA TYR A 233 -7.07 -3.12 -3.48
C TYR A 233 -5.67 -3.19 -2.88
N ARG A 234 -5.53 -2.81 -1.61
CA ARG A 234 -4.28 -2.93 -0.88
C ARG A 234 -4.26 -4.28 -0.18
N VAL A 235 -3.61 -5.29 -0.76
CA VAL A 235 -3.57 -6.66 -0.22
C VAL A 235 -3.27 -6.73 1.28
N CYS A 236 -2.38 -5.89 1.82
CA CYS A 236 -2.09 -5.89 3.26
C CYS A 236 -3.23 -5.43 4.20
N LYS A 237 -4.24 -4.73 3.67
CA LYS A 237 -5.35 -4.14 4.45
C LYS A 237 -6.73 -4.62 3.98
N ASP A 238 -6.92 -4.66 2.66
CA ASP A 238 -8.16 -5.05 2.01
C ASP A 238 -8.19 -6.55 1.63
N GLY A 239 -7.01 -7.22 1.61
CA GLY A 239 -6.84 -8.66 1.39
C GLY A 239 -6.10 -9.32 2.55
N PRO A 240 -5.37 -10.44 2.38
CA PRO A 240 -5.02 -11.08 1.12
C PRO A 240 -6.11 -11.99 0.57
N VAL A 241 -7.12 -12.31 1.38
CA VAL A 241 -8.24 -13.15 0.94
C VAL A 241 -9.30 -12.29 0.25
N PHE A 242 -9.57 -12.61 -1.01
CA PHE A 242 -10.61 -11.99 -1.84
C PHE A 242 -11.56 -13.07 -2.36
N THR A 243 -12.78 -12.68 -2.72
CA THR A 243 -13.67 -13.54 -3.51
C THR A 243 -13.22 -13.59 -4.97
N ALA A 244 -13.52 -14.69 -5.66
CA ALA A 244 -13.28 -14.78 -7.11
C ALA A 244 -14.03 -13.69 -7.92
N GLU A 245 -15.18 -13.22 -7.42
CA GLU A 245 -15.93 -12.14 -8.06
C GLU A 245 -15.22 -10.78 -7.93
N GLU A 246 -14.67 -10.47 -6.76
CA GLU A 246 -13.85 -9.27 -6.56
C GLU A 246 -12.64 -9.30 -7.49
N LEU A 247 -11.91 -10.42 -7.52
CA LEU A 247 -10.70 -10.57 -8.35
C LEU A 247 -10.97 -10.47 -9.84
N ALA A 248 -12.13 -10.92 -10.32
CA ALA A 248 -12.52 -10.80 -11.72
C ALA A 248 -12.62 -9.34 -12.22
N ARG A 249 -12.66 -8.37 -11.31
CA ARG A 249 -12.70 -6.92 -11.61
C ARG A 249 -11.36 -6.23 -11.37
N THR A 250 -10.30 -7.01 -11.17
CA THR A 250 -8.94 -6.54 -10.92
C THR A 250 -7.97 -7.01 -12.01
N GLU A 251 -6.70 -6.71 -11.81
CA GLU A 251 -5.62 -7.15 -12.70
C GLU A 251 -5.09 -8.57 -12.37
N PHE A 252 -5.74 -9.30 -11.46
CA PHE A 252 -5.40 -10.67 -11.09
C PHE A 252 -5.31 -11.61 -12.30
N GLY A 253 -4.30 -12.49 -12.32
CA GLY A 253 -3.99 -13.40 -13.43
C GLY A 253 -3.24 -12.75 -14.59
N ARG A 254 -3.15 -11.41 -14.61
CA ARG A 254 -2.62 -10.65 -15.77
C ARG A 254 -1.43 -9.80 -15.39
N TRP A 255 -1.57 -8.97 -14.36
CA TRP A 255 -0.54 -8.02 -13.92
C TRP A 255 -0.22 -8.16 -12.44
N THR A 256 1.04 -7.90 -12.13
CA THR A 256 1.55 -7.72 -10.78
C THR A 256 2.47 -6.50 -10.74
N ARG A 257 3.02 -6.19 -9.57
CA ARG A 257 3.95 -5.06 -9.39
C ARG A 257 5.29 -5.53 -8.86
N ALA A 258 6.35 -4.99 -9.43
CA ALA A 258 7.70 -5.09 -8.88
C ALA A 258 7.84 -4.28 -7.57
N LYS A 259 8.95 -4.43 -6.84
CA LYS A 259 9.23 -3.66 -5.60
C LYS A 259 9.17 -2.14 -5.80
N SER A 260 9.46 -1.67 -7.01
CA SER A 260 9.36 -0.28 -7.45
C SER A 260 7.93 0.23 -7.66
N GLY A 261 6.93 -0.65 -7.67
CA GLY A 261 5.56 -0.35 -8.09
C GLY A 261 5.33 -0.47 -9.60
N LYS A 262 6.34 -0.90 -10.38
CA LYS A 262 6.21 -1.10 -11.83
C LYS A 262 5.26 -2.24 -12.15
N ARG A 263 4.25 -1.95 -12.96
CA ARG A 263 3.32 -2.94 -13.50
C ARG A 263 4.07 -3.88 -14.45
N ILE A 264 4.04 -5.17 -14.18
CA ILE A 264 4.69 -6.24 -14.96
C ILE A 264 3.71 -7.39 -15.18
N PRO A 265 3.78 -8.09 -16.32
CA PRO A 265 2.87 -9.21 -16.59
C PRO A 265 3.18 -10.40 -15.68
N VAL A 266 2.14 -11.14 -15.29
CA VAL A 266 2.29 -12.39 -14.50
C VAL A 266 2.95 -13.49 -15.33
N ILE A 267 2.63 -13.57 -16.63
CA ILE A 267 3.26 -14.50 -17.58
C ILE A 267 4.29 -13.74 -18.44
N PRO A 268 5.59 -14.04 -18.33
CA PRO A 268 6.60 -13.45 -19.21
C PRO A 268 6.40 -13.88 -20.67
N ASN A 269 6.49 -12.94 -21.61
CA ASN A 269 6.49 -13.15 -23.08
C ASN A 269 5.14 -13.40 -23.79
N VAL A 270 3.99 -13.18 -23.15
CA VAL A 270 2.76 -13.01 -23.93
C VAL A 270 2.85 -11.67 -24.64
N LEU A 271 2.95 -11.68 -25.98
CA LEU A 271 2.76 -10.50 -26.83
C LEU A 271 1.32 -10.02 -26.63
N MET A 272 1.10 -9.24 -25.57
CA MET A 272 -0.15 -8.51 -25.40
C MET A 272 -0.21 -7.50 -26.53
N GLY A 273 -1.30 -7.51 -27.30
CA GLY A 273 -1.48 -6.60 -28.44
C GLY A 273 -1.24 -5.14 -28.03
N ASN A 274 -1.01 -4.26 -29.02
CA ASN A 274 -0.69 -2.85 -28.82
C ASN A 274 -1.74 -2.03 -28.03
N GLU A 275 -2.82 -2.64 -27.55
CA GLU A 275 -3.75 -2.03 -26.64
C GLU A 275 -3.33 -2.38 -25.21
N VAL A 276 -2.87 -1.37 -24.47
CA VAL A 276 -2.88 -1.40 -23.01
C VAL A 276 -4.34 -1.52 -22.61
N GLU A 277 -4.83 -2.75 -22.54
CA GLU A 277 -6.18 -3.04 -22.09
C GLU A 277 -6.26 -2.45 -20.66
N LEU A 278 -7.11 -1.43 -20.46
CA LEU A 278 -7.29 -0.76 -19.16
C LEU A 278 -8.13 -1.75 -18.31
N VAL A 279 -7.45 -2.75 -17.73
CA VAL A 279 -8.08 -4.01 -17.28
C VAL A 279 -8.87 -3.88 -15.97
N SER A 280 -8.61 -2.86 -15.17
CA SER A 280 -9.47 -2.57 -14.02
C SER A 280 -10.71 -1.85 -14.51
N THR A 281 -11.82 -2.58 -14.70
CA THR A 281 -13.10 -1.96 -15.02
C THR A 281 -13.47 -1.03 -13.86
N PRO A 282 -13.46 0.30 -14.05
CA PRO A 282 -13.97 1.19 -13.01
C PRO A 282 -15.42 0.78 -12.77
N PRO A 283 -15.93 0.75 -11.53
CA PRO A 283 -17.37 0.60 -11.32
C PRO A 283 -18.11 1.64 -12.17
N VAL A 284 -19.29 1.24 -12.63
CA VAL A 284 -20.16 1.99 -13.55
C VAL A 284 -20.19 3.46 -13.14
N HIS A 285 -19.63 4.33 -13.97
CA HIS A 285 -19.62 5.80 -13.89
C HIS A 285 -19.73 6.40 -12.47
N PHE A 286 -18.59 6.70 -11.86
CA PHE A 286 -18.53 7.61 -10.72
C PHE A 286 -18.47 9.06 -11.22
N THR A 287 -19.45 9.87 -10.82
CA THR A 287 -19.36 11.33 -10.94
C THR A 287 -19.06 11.88 -9.54
N PRO A 288 -17.96 12.62 -9.33
CA PRO A 288 -17.69 13.26 -8.05
C PRO A 288 -18.91 14.06 -7.58
N GLU A 289 -19.40 13.76 -6.39
CA GLU A 289 -20.58 14.44 -5.86
C GLU A 289 -20.26 15.94 -5.68
N TYR A 290 -21.04 16.76 -6.38
CA TYR A 290 -20.90 18.21 -6.40
C TYR A 290 -21.45 18.83 -5.12
N GLU A 291 -20.60 19.53 -4.36
CA GLU A 291 -21.00 20.31 -3.19
C GLU A 291 -20.54 21.78 -3.37
N PRO A 292 -21.47 22.72 -3.66
CA PRO A 292 -21.14 24.13 -3.90
C PRO A 292 -20.34 24.79 -2.78
N LEU A 293 -20.57 24.41 -1.51
CA LEU A 293 -19.89 24.99 -0.36
C LEU A 293 -18.40 24.63 -0.31
N LEU A 294 -18.01 23.52 -0.94
CA LEU A 294 -16.64 23.01 -0.92
C LEU A 294 -15.88 23.26 -2.23
N LYS A 295 -16.57 23.63 -3.32
CA LYS A 295 -15.93 23.96 -4.59
C LYS A 295 -14.87 25.05 -4.38
N THR A 296 -13.68 24.84 -4.92
CA THR A 296 -12.60 25.83 -4.90
C THR A 296 -11.87 25.89 -6.24
N GLU A 297 -11.22 27.02 -6.51
CA GLU A 297 -10.38 27.22 -7.69
C GLU A 297 -8.99 27.63 -7.20
N VAL A 298 -7.97 26.87 -7.60
CA VAL A 298 -6.58 27.11 -7.20
C VAL A 298 -5.68 26.98 -8.43
N CYS A 299 -4.87 28.01 -8.68
CA CYS A 299 -4.01 28.10 -9.88
C CYS A 299 -4.77 27.91 -11.21
N GLY A 300 -6.03 28.38 -11.30
CA GLY A 300 -6.87 28.22 -12.49
C GLY A 300 -7.44 26.82 -12.70
N ILE A 301 -7.35 25.93 -11.70
CA ILE A 301 -7.93 24.58 -11.74
C ILE A 301 -9.16 24.55 -10.82
N ASP A 302 -10.28 24.08 -11.36
CA ASP A 302 -11.49 23.80 -10.59
C ASP A 302 -11.33 22.48 -9.81
N PHE A 303 -11.54 22.55 -8.50
CA PHE A 303 -11.61 21.40 -7.61
C PHE A 303 -13.05 21.24 -7.09
N PRO A 304 -13.68 20.06 -7.21
CA PRO A 304 -15.04 19.82 -6.71
C PRO A 304 -15.12 19.92 -5.19
N ASN A 305 -14.03 19.63 -4.48
CA ASN A 305 -13.82 19.90 -3.06
C ASN A 305 -12.30 20.04 -2.81
N PRO A 306 -11.85 20.55 -1.64
CA PRO A 306 -10.46 20.93 -1.44
C PRO A 306 -9.58 19.79 -0.90
N LEU A 307 -10.12 18.57 -0.78
CA LEU A 307 -9.43 17.44 -0.17
C LEU A 307 -8.70 16.61 -1.24
N ALA A 308 -7.50 16.15 -0.93
CA ALA A 308 -6.74 15.22 -1.77
C ALA A 308 -5.97 14.21 -0.92
N ASN A 309 -5.50 13.11 -1.49
CA ASN A 309 -4.49 12.28 -0.81
C ASN A 309 -3.12 12.98 -0.83
N ALA A 310 -2.26 12.67 0.12
CA ALA A 310 -0.88 13.17 0.11
C ALA A 310 -0.01 12.40 -0.90
N ALA A 311 0.90 13.11 -1.56
CA ALA A 311 1.95 12.47 -2.35
C ALA A 311 2.68 11.45 -1.49
N GLY A 312 2.81 10.22 -1.99
CA GLY A 312 3.22 9.08 -1.16
C GLY A 312 2.25 7.91 -1.18
N PHE A 313 0.96 8.21 -1.27
CA PHE A 313 -0.15 7.27 -1.11
C PHE A 313 -0.79 6.83 -2.43
N GLY A 314 -0.16 7.11 -3.58
CA GLY A 314 -0.74 6.95 -4.91
C GLY A 314 0.16 6.23 -5.91
N VAL A 315 0.48 4.95 -5.67
CA VAL A 315 1.40 4.18 -6.53
C VAL A 315 0.74 3.59 -7.78
N SER A 316 -0.59 3.47 -7.82
CA SER A 316 -1.32 2.98 -9.01
C SER A 316 -2.51 3.89 -9.34
N GLY A 317 -2.89 3.92 -10.61
CA GLY A 317 -4.04 4.69 -11.09
C GLY A 317 -5.34 4.25 -10.44
N MET A 318 -5.51 2.95 -10.20
CA MET A 318 -6.70 2.42 -9.53
C MET A 318 -6.77 2.73 -8.04
N LEU A 319 -5.63 2.83 -7.37
CA LEU A 319 -5.61 3.32 -5.99
C LEU A 319 -6.03 4.81 -5.95
N LEU A 320 -5.56 5.61 -6.90
CA LEU A 320 -5.98 7.01 -7.05
C LEU A 320 -7.48 7.11 -7.33
N TYR A 321 -7.99 6.30 -8.25
CA TYR A 321 -9.41 6.18 -8.55
C TYR A 321 -10.24 5.92 -7.28
N ARG A 322 -9.80 5.00 -6.41
CA ARG A 322 -10.51 4.70 -5.15
C ARG A 322 -10.52 5.88 -4.17
N TYR A 323 -9.49 6.71 -4.12
CA TYR A 323 -9.54 7.94 -3.32
C TYR A 323 -10.61 8.90 -3.83
N ALA A 324 -10.71 9.07 -5.15
CA ALA A 324 -11.74 9.92 -5.75
C ALA A 324 -13.15 9.38 -5.47
N VAL A 325 -13.38 8.08 -5.66
CA VAL A 325 -14.64 7.41 -5.31
C VAL A 325 -15.01 7.62 -3.85
N ALA A 326 -14.03 7.60 -2.95
CA ALA A 326 -14.24 7.83 -1.53
C ALA A 326 -14.48 9.30 -1.16
N GLY A 327 -14.43 10.23 -2.12
CA GLY A 327 -14.78 11.64 -1.94
C GLY A 327 -13.62 12.63 -2.06
N ALA A 328 -12.41 12.19 -2.40
CA ALA A 328 -11.29 13.11 -2.65
C ALA A 328 -11.61 14.01 -3.86
N GLY A 329 -11.38 15.32 -3.70
CA GLY A 329 -11.59 16.32 -4.75
C GLY A 329 -10.41 16.47 -5.70
N ALA A 330 -9.27 15.87 -5.39
CA ALA A 330 -8.15 15.65 -6.30
C ALA A 330 -7.35 14.43 -5.85
N VAL A 331 -6.50 13.93 -6.74
CA VAL A 331 -5.65 12.76 -6.47
C VAL A 331 -4.20 13.09 -6.77
N VAL A 332 -3.30 12.68 -5.88
CA VAL A 332 -1.87 13.00 -5.94
C VAL A 332 -1.07 11.72 -6.05
N THR A 333 -0.23 11.60 -7.08
CA THR A 333 0.58 10.40 -7.31
C THR A 333 1.64 10.23 -6.21
N LYS A 334 2.28 9.05 -6.17
CA LYS A 334 3.61 8.95 -5.58
C LYS A 334 4.58 9.91 -6.30
N SER A 335 5.61 10.41 -5.63
CA SER A 335 6.67 11.17 -6.29
C SER A 335 7.40 10.26 -7.30
N ILE A 336 7.39 10.63 -8.58
CA ILE A 336 7.98 9.85 -9.69
C ILE A 336 9.24 10.53 -10.22
N GLY A 337 10.29 9.73 -10.41
CA GLY A 337 11.57 10.20 -10.94
C GLY A 337 11.77 9.77 -12.39
N LEU A 338 12.96 10.06 -12.93
CA LEU A 338 13.31 9.65 -14.28
C LEU A 338 13.48 8.12 -14.40
N TYR A 339 14.10 7.52 -13.38
CA TYR A 339 14.45 6.09 -13.35
C TYR A 339 13.66 5.32 -12.30
N GLU A 340 13.52 4.01 -12.56
CA GLU A 340 12.94 3.05 -11.63
C GLU A 340 13.77 2.96 -10.35
N ARG A 341 13.10 2.90 -9.19
CA ARG A 341 13.71 2.71 -7.87
C ARG A 341 12.89 1.71 -7.07
N GLU A 342 13.55 0.72 -6.48
CA GLU A 342 12.88 -0.24 -5.60
C GLU A 342 12.59 0.33 -4.21
N GLY A 343 13.35 1.34 -3.77
CA GLY A 343 13.29 1.87 -2.41
C GLY A 343 14.15 1.05 -1.42
N TYR A 344 14.01 1.33 -0.13
CA TYR A 344 14.81 0.65 0.91
C TYR A 344 14.25 -0.73 1.30
N PRO A 345 15.08 -1.60 1.90
CA PRO A 345 14.64 -2.76 2.66
C PRO A 345 13.69 -2.35 3.80
N ASN A 346 12.76 -3.23 4.13
CA ASN A 346 11.84 -3.07 5.25
C ASN A 346 12.54 -3.36 6.60
N PRO A 347 12.00 -2.89 7.74
CA PRO A 347 10.79 -2.08 7.91
C PRO A 347 10.96 -0.67 7.35
N THR A 348 10.07 -0.28 6.43
CA THR A 348 10.09 1.06 5.82
C THR A 348 8.98 1.98 6.36
N PHE A 349 8.07 1.46 7.18
CA PHE A 349 6.95 2.20 7.75
C PHE A 349 6.53 1.60 9.09
N ILE A 350 6.64 2.38 10.17
CA ILE A 350 6.30 1.96 11.52
C ILE A 350 5.45 3.01 12.25
N GLU A 351 4.69 2.60 13.25
CA GLU A 351 3.91 3.45 14.15
C GLU A 351 4.58 3.52 15.53
N LEU A 352 5.02 4.72 15.93
CA LEU A 352 5.71 4.94 17.22
C LEU A 352 4.76 5.16 18.39
N SER A 353 3.62 5.77 18.11
CA SER A 353 2.52 5.99 19.04
C SER A 353 1.23 6.11 18.21
N PRO A 354 0.04 5.97 18.83
CA PRO A 354 -1.21 5.99 18.08
C PRO A 354 -1.29 7.18 17.13
N ARG A 355 -1.48 6.91 15.83
CA ARG A 355 -1.55 7.93 14.76
C ARG A 355 -0.26 8.73 14.54
N SER A 356 0.89 8.21 14.93
CA SER A 356 2.22 8.81 14.74
C SER A 356 3.16 7.80 14.08
N TYR A 357 3.62 8.11 12.89
CA TYR A 357 4.32 7.16 12.03
C TYR A 357 5.67 7.67 11.61
N VAL A 358 6.64 6.77 11.43
CA VAL A 358 7.91 7.09 10.78
C VAL A 358 8.05 6.21 9.56
N ASN A 359 8.49 6.81 8.45
CA ASN A 359 8.72 6.08 7.21
C ASN A 359 10.07 6.41 6.57
N ALA A 360 10.67 5.41 5.96
CA ALA A 360 11.85 5.51 5.10
C ALA A 360 11.61 4.63 3.87
N MET A 361 10.67 5.04 3.01
CA MET A 361 10.32 4.22 1.83
C MET A 361 11.46 4.15 0.80
N GLY A 362 12.27 5.20 0.67
CA GLY A 362 13.34 5.28 -0.36
C GLY A 362 12.85 5.63 -1.76
N LEU A 363 11.66 6.24 -1.87
CA LEU A 363 10.99 6.62 -3.12
C LEU A 363 10.85 5.44 -4.11
N PRO A 364 10.21 4.34 -3.70
CA PRO A 364 9.87 3.27 -4.63
C PRO A 364 8.96 3.86 -5.71
N ASN A 365 9.43 3.83 -6.95
CA ASN A 365 8.69 4.34 -8.09
C ASN A 365 9.14 3.64 -9.39
N PRO A 366 8.26 3.46 -10.37
CA PRO A 366 8.57 2.72 -11.59
C PRO A 366 9.35 3.52 -12.65
N GLY A 367 9.65 4.79 -12.38
CA GLY A 367 10.14 5.76 -13.36
C GLY A 367 9.02 6.28 -14.26
N ILE A 368 9.14 7.53 -14.70
CA ILE A 368 8.08 8.27 -15.40
C ILE A 368 7.59 7.63 -16.71
N LYS A 369 8.46 6.90 -17.40
CA LYS A 369 8.08 6.18 -18.63
C LYS A 369 7.19 4.98 -18.32
N SER A 370 7.58 4.15 -17.36
CA SER A 370 6.81 2.97 -16.96
C SER A 370 5.54 3.32 -16.20
N TYR A 371 5.45 4.54 -15.65
CA TYR A 371 4.27 5.01 -14.91
C TYR A 371 3.11 5.45 -15.81
N GLY A 372 3.35 5.65 -17.11
CA GLY A 372 2.34 6.14 -18.06
C GLY A 372 0.99 5.41 -18.00
N PRO A 373 0.93 4.06 -18.02
CA PRO A 373 -0.32 3.33 -17.89
C PRO A 373 -1.11 3.64 -16.60
N GLU A 374 -0.43 3.84 -15.48
CA GLU A 374 -1.08 4.19 -14.21
C GLU A 374 -1.68 5.60 -14.26
N LEU A 375 -1.04 6.54 -14.98
CA LEU A 375 -1.58 7.89 -15.20
C LEU A 375 -2.79 7.88 -16.13
N GLU A 376 -2.83 6.96 -17.09
CA GLU A 376 -3.98 6.76 -17.95
C GLU A 376 -5.17 6.20 -17.17
N ASP A 377 -4.95 5.21 -16.30
CA ASP A 377 -5.98 4.68 -15.41
C ASP A 377 -6.51 5.75 -14.44
N ALA A 378 -5.64 6.63 -13.93
CA ALA A 378 -6.03 7.70 -13.01
C ALA A 378 -7.02 8.71 -13.63
N LYS A 379 -7.11 8.82 -14.97
CA LYS A 379 -8.09 9.70 -15.65
C LYS A 379 -9.54 9.34 -15.31
N TYR A 380 -9.82 8.07 -15.04
CA TYR A 380 -11.18 7.60 -14.69
C TYR A 380 -11.66 8.11 -13.33
N ALA A 381 -10.77 8.72 -12.53
CA ALA A 381 -11.14 9.34 -11.26
C ALA A 381 -12.04 10.59 -11.45
N HIS A 382 -12.05 11.20 -12.65
CA HIS A 382 -12.82 12.41 -12.98
C HIS A 382 -12.62 13.60 -12.02
N VAL A 383 -11.46 13.64 -11.35
CA VAL A 383 -11.00 14.76 -10.51
C VAL A 383 -9.60 15.18 -10.95
N PRO A 384 -9.14 16.41 -10.63
CA PRO A 384 -7.80 16.85 -10.97
C PRO A 384 -6.71 15.87 -10.50
N LEU A 385 -5.88 15.45 -11.45
CA LEU A 385 -4.70 14.61 -11.21
C LEU A 385 -3.46 15.50 -11.01
N VAL A 386 -2.86 15.41 -9.82
CA VAL A 386 -1.61 16.09 -9.47
C VAL A 386 -0.47 15.07 -9.55
N LEU A 387 0.48 15.31 -10.46
CA LEU A 387 1.65 14.46 -10.63
C LEU A 387 2.81 14.99 -9.79
N SER A 388 3.12 14.25 -8.73
CA SER A 388 4.30 14.52 -7.90
C SER A 388 5.55 14.01 -8.62
N ILE A 389 6.56 14.87 -8.78
CA ILE A 389 7.84 14.55 -9.44
C ILE A 389 9.02 14.89 -8.52
N PHE A 390 10.13 14.19 -8.73
CA PHE A 390 11.41 14.51 -8.10
C PHE A 390 12.58 14.26 -9.06
N GLY A 391 13.75 14.78 -8.73
CA GLY A 391 15.00 14.55 -9.44
C GLY A 391 16.17 15.10 -8.66
N ASN A 392 17.38 14.64 -8.98
CA ASN A 392 18.60 14.97 -8.21
C ASN A 392 19.44 16.08 -8.86
N SER A 393 19.11 16.53 -10.07
CA SER A 393 19.79 17.65 -10.73
C SER A 393 18.80 18.45 -11.58
N VAL A 394 19.26 19.61 -12.08
CA VAL A 394 18.49 20.42 -13.03
C VAL A 394 18.16 19.61 -14.29
N GLU A 395 19.13 18.84 -14.79
CA GLU A 395 19.00 18.00 -15.98
C GLU A 395 17.99 16.86 -15.75
N GLU A 396 18.09 16.13 -14.64
CA GLU A 396 17.15 15.05 -14.32
C GLU A 396 15.71 15.59 -14.15
N CYS A 397 15.57 16.73 -13.46
CA CYS A 397 14.28 17.41 -13.30
C CYS A 397 13.72 17.91 -14.63
N SER A 398 14.59 18.38 -15.55
CA SER A 398 14.21 18.78 -16.90
C SER A 398 13.65 17.59 -17.68
N ASP A 399 14.35 16.45 -17.64
CA ASP A 399 13.98 15.29 -18.43
C ASP A 399 12.73 14.58 -17.92
N VAL A 400 12.56 14.46 -16.60
CA VAL A 400 11.30 13.96 -16.03
C VAL A 400 10.15 14.87 -16.39
N ALA A 401 10.31 16.20 -16.33
CA ALA A 401 9.27 17.17 -16.69
C ALA A 401 8.90 17.10 -18.19
N LYS A 402 9.88 16.94 -19.10
CA LYS A 402 9.64 16.81 -20.55
C LYS A 402 8.78 15.60 -20.88
N ILE A 403 9.01 14.48 -20.20
CA ILE A 403 8.19 13.27 -20.38
C ILE A 403 6.84 13.49 -19.73
N ALA A 404 6.83 13.95 -18.47
CA ALA A 404 5.65 14.06 -17.65
C ALA A 404 4.60 15.05 -18.21
N ARG A 405 5.02 16.12 -18.90
CA ARG A 405 4.10 17.09 -19.53
C ARG A 405 3.16 16.47 -20.55
N THR A 406 3.56 15.36 -21.18
CA THR A 406 2.78 14.66 -22.21
C THR A 406 1.58 13.90 -21.64
N TYR A 407 1.58 13.66 -20.32
CA TYR A 407 0.51 12.97 -19.62
C TYR A 407 -0.64 13.92 -19.23
N PRO A 408 -1.85 13.36 -19.00
CA PRO A 408 -3.08 14.10 -18.71
C PRO A 408 -3.17 14.63 -17.26
N VAL A 409 -2.17 15.38 -16.85
CA VAL A 409 -2.06 15.90 -15.49
C VAL A 409 -2.55 17.35 -15.42
N ALA A 410 -3.27 17.69 -14.35
CA ALA A 410 -3.82 19.03 -14.14
C ALA A 410 -2.77 19.97 -13.52
N MET A 411 -1.97 19.46 -12.58
CA MET A 411 -0.94 20.19 -11.86
C MET A 411 0.29 19.30 -11.64
N PHE A 412 1.47 19.91 -11.56
CA PHE A 412 2.70 19.28 -11.09
C PHE A 412 2.97 19.64 -9.64
N GLU A 413 3.48 18.69 -8.85
CA GLU A 413 4.03 18.96 -7.53
C GLU A 413 5.50 18.52 -7.50
N PHE A 414 6.43 19.47 -7.35
CA PHE A 414 7.84 19.15 -7.19
C PHE A 414 8.19 18.89 -5.72
N ASP A 415 8.66 17.69 -5.41
CA ASP A 415 9.10 17.30 -4.08
C ASP A 415 10.55 17.78 -3.81
N ALA A 416 10.68 18.99 -3.24
CA ALA A 416 11.99 19.59 -2.96
C ALA A 416 12.70 18.97 -1.75
N SER A 417 11.99 18.15 -0.97
CA SER A 417 12.50 17.53 0.26
C SER A 417 13.16 16.16 0.03
N CYS A 418 13.19 15.69 -1.22
CA CYS A 418 13.86 14.46 -1.59
C CYS A 418 15.40 14.59 -1.39
N PRO A 419 16.06 13.61 -0.76
CA PRO A 419 17.51 13.67 -0.51
C PRO A 419 18.33 13.59 -1.80
N HIS A 420 19.06 14.67 -2.07
CA HIS A 420 20.08 14.92 -3.10
C HIS A 420 21.43 14.30 -2.65
N THR A 421 21.55 12.97 -2.72
CA THR A 421 22.57 12.11 -2.08
C THR A 421 22.23 11.74 -0.63
N GLU A 422 22.93 10.76 -0.07
CA GLU A 422 22.63 10.13 1.22
C GLU A 422 22.46 11.10 2.42
N PHE A 423 22.68 12.42 2.29
CA PHE A 423 22.67 13.35 3.42
C PHE A 423 22.09 14.77 3.22
N THR A 424 21.69 15.24 2.01
CA THR A 424 21.19 16.63 1.85
C THR A 424 19.98 16.73 0.93
N ALA A 425 18.89 17.39 1.32
CA ALA A 425 17.74 17.62 0.43
C ALA A 425 17.95 18.83 -0.50
N VAL A 426 17.29 18.87 -1.67
CA VAL A 426 17.40 19.98 -2.65
C VAL A 426 17.10 21.34 -2.02
N GLU A 427 16.16 21.38 -1.08
CA GLU A 427 15.81 22.56 -0.29
C GLU A 427 16.95 23.16 0.55
N ASN A 428 18.03 22.41 0.81
CA ASN A 428 19.22 22.93 1.50
C ASN A 428 20.14 23.75 0.57
N ASP A 429 19.91 23.71 -0.75
CA ASP A 429 20.57 24.57 -1.73
C ASP A 429 19.53 25.47 -2.44
N PRO A 430 19.29 26.69 -1.94
CA PRO A 430 18.33 27.61 -2.53
C PRO A 430 18.61 27.98 -4.00
N LYS A 431 19.88 27.96 -4.44
CA LYS A 431 20.24 28.29 -5.83
C LYS A 431 19.89 27.14 -6.76
N LEU A 432 20.21 25.92 -6.35
CA LEU A 432 19.82 24.72 -7.08
C LEU A 432 18.28 24.62 -7.15
N LEU A 433 17.58 24.77 -6.02
CA LEU A 433 16.12 24.75 -5.98
C LEU A 433 15.51 25.78 -6.94
N SER A 434 16.00 27.03 -6.90
CA SER A 434 15.52 28.07 -7.81
C SER A 434 15.73 27.72 -9.28
N SER A 435 16.87 27.10 -9.61
CA SER A 435 17.20 26.69 -10.99
C SER A 435 16.30 25.55 -11.47
N ILE A 436 16.05 24.55 -10.61
CA ILE A 436 15.13 23.44 -10.89
C ILE A 436 13.71 23.96 -11.12
N ILE A 437 13.19 24.81 -10.22
CA ILE A 437 11.83 25.35 -10.34
C ILE A 437 11.65 26.09 -11.67
N LYS A 438 12.61 26.95 -12.05
CA LYS A 438 12.56 27.69 -13.31
C LYS A 438 12.48 26.76 -14.52
N VAL A 439 13.35 25.75 -14.57
CA VAL A 439 13.40 24.80 -15.69
C VAL A 439 12.14 23.94 -15.76
N ILE A 440 11.64 23.43 -14.64
CA ILE A 440 10.38 22.68 -14.62
C ILE A 440 9.24 23.58 -15.09
N LYS A 441 9.11 24.79 -14.54
CA LYS A 441 8.03 25.73 -14.86
C LYS A 441 8.01 26.10 -16.34
N GLU A 442 9.17 26.35 -16.94
CA GLU A 442 9.30 26.63 -18.37
C GLU A 442 8.79 25.46 -19.24
N ILE A 443 9.06 24.22 -18.83
CA ILE A 443 8.69 23.01 -19.58
C ILE A 443 7.21 22.66 -19.45
N VAL A 444 6.62 22.83 -18.27
CA VAL A 444 5.27 22.35 -17.96
C VAL A 444 4.19 23.41 -18.18
N ALA A 445 4.56 24.68 -18.34
CA ALA A 445 3.61 25.74 -18.66
C ALA A 445 2.74 25.39 -19.88
N PRO A 446 1.43 25.73 -19.88
CA PRO A 446 0.75 26.56 -18.87
C PRO A 446 0.28 25.81 -17.62
N LYS A 447 0.58 24.51 -17.46
CA LYS A 447 0.16 23.76 -16.27
C LYS A 447 0.82 24.34 -14.99
N PRO A 448 0.10 24.44 -13.86
CA PRO A 448 0.68 24.93 -12.60
C PRO A 448 1.72 23.99 -12.00
N LEU A 449 2.66 24.57 -11.25
CA LEU A 449 3.70 23.89 -10.49
C LEU A 449 3.60 24.29 -9.01
N ALA A 450 3.19 23.34 -8.18
CA ALA A 450 3.33 23.41 -6.73
C ALA A 450 4.73 22.95 -6.32
N VAL A 451 5.31 23.57 -5.28
CA VAL A 451 6.58 23.11 -4.68
C VAL A 451 6.32 22.63 -3.26
N LYS A 452 6.62 21.36 -3.00
CA LYS A 452 6.44 20.74 -1.69
C LYS A 452 7.69 20.89 -0.85
N ILE A 453 7.54 21.51 0.32
CA ILE A 453 8.65 21.91 1.20
C ILE A 453 8.62 21.15 2.52
N SER A 454 9.80 20.97 3.10
CA SER A 454 10.00 20.36 4.41
C SER A 454 9.97 21.38 5.55
N PRO A 455 9.60 20.93 6.76
CA PRO A 455 9.76 21.73 7.98
C PRO A 455 11.19 21.66 8.56
N ASN A 456 12.08 20.81 8.02
CA ASN A 456 13.38 20.51 8.63
C ASN A 456 14.48 21.54 8.33
N ILE A 457 14.10 22.72 7.87
CA ILE A 457 15.03 23.81 7.54
C ILE A 457 14.83 24.98 8.51
N GLY A 458 15.88 25.78 8.73
CA GLY A 458 15.84 26.89 9.68
C GLY A 458 14.86 28.02 9.32
N ALA A 459 14.48 28.17 8.05
CA ALA A 459 13.58 29.22 7.59
C ALA A 459 12.63 28.77 6.45
N PRO A 460 11.57 27.99 6.75
CA PRO A 460 10.63 27.49 5.74
C PRO A 460 9.98 28.59 4.89
N VAL A 461 9.68 29.74 5.51
CA VAL A 461 9.10 30.91 4.82
C VAL A 461 10.07 31.52 3.81
N GLY A 462 11.36 31.61 4.16
CA GLY A 462 12.39 32.11 3.25
C GLY A 462 12.58 31.21 2.02
N LEU A 463 12.54 29.89 2.22
CA LEU A 463 12.57 28.91 1.14
C LEU A 463 11.36 29.08 0.21
N ALA A 464 10.16 29.20 0.77
CA ALA A 464 8.92 29.36 0.02
C ALA A 464 8.91 30.67 -0.80
N LEU A 465 9.39 31.78 -0.24
CA LEU A 465 9.58 33.04 -0.96
C LEU A 465 10.57 32.88 -2.12
N GLY A 466 11.64 32.12 -1.93
CA GLY A 466 12.59 31.75 -2.98
C GLY A 466 11.91 30.97 -4.11
N ALA A 467 11.10 29.97 -3.75
CA ALA A 467 10.34 29.16 -4.70
C ALA A 467 9.31 30.00 -5.50
N GLN A 468 8.58 30.89 -4.83
CA GLN A 468 7.66 31.83 -5.48
C GLN A 468 8.41 32.73 -6.49
N LYS A 469 9.55 33.31 -6.10
CA LYS A 469 10.39 34.13 -7.00
C LYS A 469 10.94 33.34 -8.19
N ALA A 470 11.11 32.03 -8.03
CA ALA A 470 11.58 31.14 -9.08
C ALA A 470 10.47 30.69 -10.05
N GLY A 471 9.19 30.96 -9.73
CA GLY A 471 8.05 30.67 -10.62
C GLY A 471 7.09 29.59 -10.12
N ALA A 472 7.18 29.16 -8.85
CA ALA A 472 6.17 28.29 -8.26
C ALA A 472 4.80 28.99 -8.24
N ASP A 473 3.74 28.26 -8.60
CA ASP A 473 2.36 28.76 -8.58
C ASP A 473 1.63 28.46 -7.26
N ALA A 474 2.16 27.52 -6.47
CA ALA A 474 1.66 27.15 -5.16
C ALA A 474 2.78 26.56 -4.28
N ILE A 475 2.57 26.54 -2.97
CA ILE A 475 3.45 25.85 -2.02
C ILE A 475 2.66 24.75 -1.31
N THR A 476 3.16 23.51 -1.33
CA THR A 476 2.63 22.41 -0.51
C THR A 476 3.43 22.33 0.79
N ALA A 477 2.78 22.53 1.94
CA ALA A 477 3.43 22.57 3.24
C ALA A 477 2.63 21.78 4.30
N ILE A 478 3.20 20.84 5.04
CA ILE A 478 4.62 20.48 5.17
C ILE A 478 4.89 19.00 4.89
N ASN A 479 6.09 18.69 4.40
CA ASN A 479 6.58 17.32 4.43
C ASN A 479 6.88 16.85 5.88
N THR A 480 7.37 15.63 6.04
CA THR A 480 7.60 14.99 7.33
C THR A 480 8.75 15.62 8.13
N VAL A 481 8.71 15.50 9.46
CA VAL A 481 9.81 15.88 10.36
C VAL A 481 10.80 14.73 10.52
N ILE A 482 12.09 14.98 10.66
CA ILE A 482 13.10 13.90 10.81
C ILE A 482 12.94 13.17 12.15
N ALA A 483 13.03 11.84 12.14
CA ALA A 483 13.11 10.99 13.34
C ALA A 483 14.02 9.78 13.09
N ARG A 484 14.59 9.22 14.17
CA ARG A 484 15.42 8.01 14.14
C ARG A 484 14.98 7.03 15.23
N PRO A 485 14.03 6.13 14.93
CA PRO A 485 13.55 5.15 15.90
C PRO A 485 14.55 3.99 16.04
N VAL A 486 14.86 3.63 17.29
CA VAL A 486 15.84 2.60 17.65
C VAL A 486 15.15 1.52 18.48
N ASP A 487 15.43 0.26 18.17
CA ASP A 487 15.02 -0.87 18.98
C ASP A 487 15.81 -0.89 20.30
N LYS A 488 15.11 -1.02 21.43
CA LYS A 488 15.73 -0.90 22.75
C LYS A 488 16.52 -2.13 23.19
N THR A 489 16.26 -3.28 22.57
CA THR A 489 16.87 -4.55 22.97
C THR A 489 18.13 -4.83 22.17
N LEU A 490 18.10 -4.56 20.87
CA LEU A 490 19.21 -4.77 19.95
C LEU A 490 20.09 -3.52 19.79
N ASP A 491 19.62 -2.35 20.21
CA ASP A 491 20.28 -1.05 20.04
C ASP A 491 20.63 -0.72 18.57
N ILE A 492 19.72 -1.09 17.66
CA ILE A 492 19.82 -0.83 16.22
C ILE A 492 18.63 -0.01 15.72
N PRO A 493 18.77 0.74 14.61
CA PRO A 493 17.63 1.37 13.97
C PRO A 493 16.54 0.37 13.59
N LEU A 494 15.27 0.76 13.77
CA LEU A 494 14.12 -0.04 13.33
C LEU A 494 13.87 0.06 11.82
N LEU A 495 14.32 1.15 11.19
CA LEU A 495 14.14 1.36 9.75
C LEU A 495 15.26 0.67 8.98
N GLY A 496 14.90 -0.03 7.89
CA GLY A 496 15.85 -0.79 7.07
C GLY A 496 16.75 0.05 6.16
N ASN A 497 16.65 1.38 6.20
CA ASN A 497 17.53 2.26 5.42
C ASN A 497 18.90 2.45 6.12
N PRO A 498 20.00 2.69 5.38
CA PRO A 498 21.35 2.71 5.93
C PRO A 498 21.59 3.67 7.11
N THR A 499 20.86 4.79 7.16
CA THR A 499 21.05 5.82 8.19
C THR A 499 20.18 5.60 9.43
N GLY A 500 19.11 4.80 9.30
CA GLY A 500 18.08 4.64 10.32
C GLY A 500 17.17 5.85 10.53
N TYR A 501 17.40 6.96 9.80
CA TYR A 501 16.53 8.14 9.83
C TYR A 501 15.35 7.97 8.87
N GLY A 502 14.20 8.48 9.27
CA GLY A 502 13.00 8.54 8.45
C GLY A 502 12.15 9.78 8.73
N GLY A 503 11.12 9.95 7.92
CA GLY A 503 10.14 11.00 8.04
C GLY A 503 9.02 10.65 9.01
N LYS A 504 8.96 11.35 10.13
CA LYS A 504 7.86 11.35 11.09
C LYS A 504 6.67 12.14 10.56
N SER A 505 5.52 11.48 10.55
CA SER A 505 4.21 12.00 10.16
C SER A 505 3.15 11.68 11.22
N GLY A 506 1.91 12.10 10.97
CA GLY A 506 0.80 11.82 11.87
C GLY A 506 0.36 13.02 12.69
N LYS A 507 -0.38 12.76 13.77
CA LYS A 507 -1.05 13.80 14.56
C LYS A 507 -0.08 14.81 15.17
N ASP A 508 1.16 14.38 15.45
CA ASP A 508 2.22 15.23 15.99
C ASP A 508 2.62 16.37 15.04
N LEU A 509 2.37 16.24 13.72
CA LEU A 509 2.68 17.30 12.75
C LEU A 509 1.67 18.44 12.72
N THR A 510 0.45 18.22 13.24
CA THR A 510 -0.66 19.15 13.07
C THR A 510 -0.33 20.55 13.60
N VAL A 511 0.30 20.65 14.77
CA VAL A 511 0.58 21.94 15.43
C VAL A 511 1.62 22.73 14.64
N GLY A 512 2.80 22.14 14.40
CA GLY A 512 3.88 22.81 13.68
C GLY A 512 3.52 23.09 12.22
N GLY A 513 2.75 22.21 11.58
CA GLY A 513 2.26 22.45 10.21
C GLY A 513 1.31 23.65 10.14
N LYS A 514 0.39 23.79 11.09
CA LYS A 514 -0.53 24.94 11.17
C LYS A 514 0.21 26.26 11.38
N GLU A 515 1.25 26.26 12.22
CA GLU A 515 2.12 27.43 12.45
C GLU A 515 2.85 27.83 11.16
N ILE A 516 3.43 26.86 10.45
CA ILE A 516 4.13 27.14 9.18
C ILE A 516 3.16 27.68 8.13
N VAL A 517 1.98 27.08 7.96
CA VAL A 517 0.96 27.59 7.01
C VAL A 517 0.55 29.02 7.35
N PHE A 518 0.35 29.33 8.63
CA PHE A 518 0.05 30.70 9.07
C PHE A 518 1.17 31.67 8.68
N ALA A 519 2.43 31.31 8.93
CA ALA A 519 3.57 32.16 8.57
C ALA A 519 3.72 32.34 7.05
N LEU A 520 3.50 31.27 6.27
CA LEU A 520 3.56 31.32 4.80
C LEU A 520 2.50 32.25 4.22
N TYR A 521 1.27 32.21 4.72
CA TYR A 521 0.17 33.04 4.20
C TYR A 521 0.45 34.55 4.33
N LYS A 522 1.20 34.98 5.36
CA LYS A 522 1.55 36.41 5.54
C LYS A 522 2.48 36.94 4.46
N GLU A 523 3.36 36.09 3.95
CA GLU A 523 4.48 36.50 3.09
C GLU A 523 4.26 36.13 1.62
N LEU A 524 3.53 35.04 1.35
CA LEU A 524 3.29 34.55 0.01
C LEU A 524 2.10 35.27 -0.66
N LYS A 525 2.22 35.41 -1.98
CA LYS A 525 1.15 35.88 -2.88
C LYS A 525 0.52 34.73 -3.67
N ILE A 526 1.09 33.54 -3.56
CA ILE A 526 0.62 32.30 -4.18
C ILE A 526 -0.10 31.43 -3.15
N PRO A 527 -1.07 30.60 -3.57
CA PRO A 527 -1.82 29.72 -2.68
C PRO A 527 -0.96 28.70 -1.94
N VAL A 528 -1.46 28.26 -0.78
CA VAL A 528 -0.83 27.23 0.05
C VAL A 528 -1.71 25.97 0.08
N ILE A 529 -1.10 24.82 -0.18
CA ILE A 529 -1.69 23.49 -0.05
C ILE A 529 -1.21 22.91 1.28
N ALA A 530 -2.10 22.73 2.25
CA ALA A 530 -1.76 22.20 3.56
C ALA A 530 -1.64 20.67 3.53
N VAL A 531 -0.63 20.14 4.20
CA VAL A 531 -0.44 18.71 4.44
C VAL A 531 0.27 18.52 5.79
N GLY A 532 -0.13 17.49 6.54
CA GLY A 532 0.46 17.14 7.84
C GLY A 532 -0.57 17.06 8.95
N GLY A 533 -0.79 15.87 9.49
CA GLY A 533 -1.62 15.69 10.69
C GLY A 533 -3.11 16.06 10.53
N ILE A 534 -3.65 16.02 9.31
CA ILE A 534 -5.09 16.22 9.09
C ILE A 534 -5.81 14.88 9.37
N PHE A 535 -6.55 14.83 10.48
CA PHE A 535 -7.38 13.68 10.88
C PHE A 535 -8.85 14.06 11.06
N THR A 536 -9.15 15.33 11.32
CA THR A 536 -10.50 15.79 11.68
C THR A 536 -10.90 17.00 10.84
N VAL A 537 -12.21 17.27 10.73
CA VAL A 537 -12.70 18.51 10.10
C VAL A 537 -12.11 19.76 10.76
N GLN A 538 -11.91 19.73 12.08
CA GLN A 538 -11.30 20.84 12.82
C GLN A 538 -9.86 21.12 12.36
N ASP A 539 -9.11 20.08 11.98
CA ASP A 539 -7.78 20.27 11.40
C ASP A 539 -7.86 21.02 10.07
N VAL A 540 -8.81 20.66 9.20
CA VAL A 540 -9.06 21.33 7.92
C VAL A 540 -9.46 22.80 8.12
N ILE A 541 -10.41 23.07 9.02
CA ILE A 541 -10.88 24.42 9.33
C ILE A 541 -9.73 25.30 9.84
N GLU A 542 -8.91 24.79 10.75
CA GLU A 542 -7.78 25.56 11.29
C GLU A 542 -6.70 25.83 10.23
N TYR A 543 -6.40 24.86 9.37
CA TYR A 543 -5.51 25.10 8.22
C TYR A 543 -6.09 26.14 7.25
N ALA A 544 -7.40 26.09 6.97
CA ALA A 544 -8.07 27.08 6.13
C ALA A 544 -7.95 28.48 6.75
N ARG A 545 -8.32 28.64 8.02
CA ARG A 545 -8.19 29.89 8.78
C ARG A 545 -6.79 30.46 8.78
N ASN A 546 -5.79 29.59 8.84
CA ASN A 546 -4.39 29.99 8.79
C ASN A 546 -3.91 30.36 7.39
N GLY A 547 -4.64 29.99 6.33
CA GLY A 547 -4.39 30.48 4.97
C GLY A 547 -4.31 29.43 3.87
N ALA A 548 -4.53 28.14 4.16
CA ALA A 548 -4.48 27.10 3.14
C ALA A 548 -5.75 27.04 2.27
N ASN A 549 -5.57 26.71 0.99
CA ASN A 549 -6.64 26.60 -0.01
C ASN A 549 -7.05 25.15 -0.30
N LEU A 550 -6.11 24.21 -0.18
CA LEU A 550 -6.29 22.77 -0.42
C LEU A 550 -5.65 21.98 0.72
N PHE A 551 -6.08 20.73 0.91
CA PHE A 551 -5.72 19.89 2.05
C PHE A 551 -5.38 18.47 1.60
N GLN A 552 -4.11 18.08 1.71
CA GLN A 552 -3.70 16.71 1.45
C GLN A 552 -3.72 15.86 2.73
N VAL A 553 -4.35 14.69 2.65
CA VAL A 553 -4.54 13.73 3.73
C VAL A 553 -3.65 12.51 3.49
N GLY A 554 -2.79 12.17 4.45
CA GLY A 554 -1.87 11.02 4.37
C GLY A 554 -2.08 10.05 5.53
N SER A 555 -1.48 10.35 6.68
CA SER A 555 -1.44 9.45 7.85
C SER A 555 -2.81 8.98 8.38
N ALA A 556 -3.89 9.75 8.16
CA ALA A 556 -5.25 9.32 8.50
C ALA A 556 -5.71 8.11 7.68
N LEU A 557 -5.30 8.00 6.41
CA LEU A 557 -5.67 6.90 5.51
C LEU A 557 -5.18 5.52 6.02
N VAL A 558 -4.10 5.52 6.80
CA VAL A 558 -3.53 4.32 7.43
C VAL A 558 -4.47 3.76 8.49
N THR A 559 -5.02 4.61 9.35
CA THR A 559 -5.86 4.17 10.49
C THR A 559 -7.34 4.15 10.15
N GLU A 560 -7.82 5.12 9.38
CA GLU A 560 -9.25 5.34 9.13
C GLU A 560 -9.69 4.85 7.74
N GLY A 561 -8.74 4.59 6.82
CA GLY A 561 -9.06 4.07 5.50
C GLY A 561 -9.52 5.14 4.51
N PHE A 562 -10.23 4.72 3.46
CA PHE A 562 -10.68 5.62 2.39
C PHE A 562 -11.82 6.54 2.84
N GLU A 563 -12.66 6.07 3.76
CA GLU A 563 -13.81 6.80 4.32
C GLU A 563 -13.44 8.10 5.05
N THR A 564 -12.14 8.36 5.28
CA THR A 564 -11.69 9.67 5.74
C THR A 564 -12.16 10.79 4.82
N PHE A 565 -12.20 10.58 3.50
CA PHE A 565 -12.59 11.64 2.57
C PHE A 565 -14.08 11.97 2.63
N SER A 566 -14.96 10.97 2.54
CA SER A 566 -16.42 11.13 2.68
C SER A 566 -16.77 11.79 4.00
N ARG A 567 -16.22 11.27 5.11
CA ARG A 567 -16.41 11.83 6.46
C ARG A 567 -15.97 13.29 6.57
N LEU A 568 -14.74 13.64 6.15
CA LEU A 568 -14.25 15.02 6.22
C LEU A 568 -15.10 15.96 5.36
N LYS A 569 -15.56 15.51 4.19
CA LYS A 569 -16.43 16.28 3.30
C LYS A 569 -17.78 16.58 3.95
N GLU A 570 -18.44 15.56 4.52
CA GLU A 570 -19.73 15.69 5.21
C GLU A 570 -19.63 16.62 6.42
N GLU A 571 -18.65 16.37 7.30
CA GLU A 571 -18.42 17.17 8.51
C GLU A 571 -18.11 18.64 8.16
N LEU A 572 -17.30 18.89 7.13
CA LEU A 572 -16.95 20.24 6.69
C LEU A 572 -18.14 20.99 6.10
N THR A 573 -18.95 20.29 5.30
CA THR A 573 -20.18 20.86 4.72
C THR A 573 -21.16 21.25 5.84
N ALA A 574 -21.35 20.37 6.83
CA ALA A 574 -22.20 20.64 7.98
C ALA A 574 -21.69 21.85 8.79
N TYR A 575 -20.37 21.95 9.00
CA TYR A 575 -19.75 23.09 9.67
C TYR A 575 -20.04 24.41 8.94
N LEU A 576 -19.80 24.46 7.63
CA LEU A 576 -20.00 25.67 6.82
C LEU A 576 -21.46 26.12 6.85
N ARG A 577 -22.42 25.20 6.72
CA ARG A 577 -23.86 25.50 6.81
C ARG A 577 -24.25 26.05 8.18
N ALA A 578 -23.77 25.42 9.25
CA ALA A 578 -24.11 25.82 10.61
C ALA A 578 -23.59 27.22 10.99
N HIS A 579 -22.53 27.68 10.33
CA HIS A 579 -21.91 29.00 10.55
C HIS A 579 -22.21 29.98 9.41
N GLU A 580 -23.15 29.66 8.54
CA GLU A 580 -23.63 30.53 7.44
C GLU A 580 -22.55 30.93 6.42
N TYR A 581 -21.47 30.15 6.31
CA TYR A 581 -20.47 30.32 5.26
C TYR A 581 -21.07 29.92 3.90
N LYS A 582 -20.82 30.74 2.88
CA LYS A 582 -21.28 30.48 1.51
C LYS A 582 -20.31 29.61 0.72
N ASN A 583 -19.06 29.56 1.15
CA ASN A 583 -18.02 28.73 0.55
C ASN A 583 -16.83 28.62 1.49
N ILE A 584 -16.11 27.49 1.44
CA ILE A 584 -14.90 27.27 2.25
C ILE A 584 -13.85 28.38 2.07
N ARG A 585 -13.79 29.03 0.91
CA ARG A 585 -12.88 30.15 0.63
C ARG A 585 -13.05 31.31 1.60
N GLU A 586 -14.20 31.48 2.23
CA GLU A 586 -14.44 32.53 3.24
C GLU A 586 -13.64 32.29 4.53
N LEU A 587 -13.32 31.03 4.85
CA LEU A 587 -12.43 30.67 5.95
C LEU A 587 -10.97 31.05 5.69
N VAL A 588 -10.56 31.14 4.42
CA VAL A 588 -9.15 31.27 4.06
C VAL A 588 -8.56 32.56 4.63
N GLY A 589 -7.58 32.41 5.51
CA GLY A 589 -6.85 33.54 6.10
C GLY A 589 -7.61 34.32 7.18
N GLU A 590 -8.76 33.84 7.68
CA GLU A 590 -9.51 34.50 8.77
C GLU A 590 -8.64 34.82 10.00
N ALA A 591 -7.65 33.97 10.31
CA ALA A 591 -6.77 34.17 11.47
C ALA A 591 -5.87 35.43 11.34
N HIS A 592 -5.75 36.00 10.15
CA HIS A 592 -4.91 37.18 9.85
C HIS A 592 -5.67 38.50 9.86
N LYS A 593 -7.00 38.47 10.01
CA LYS A 593 -7.85 39.67 10.03
C LYS A 593 -7.94 40.34 11.42
N ARG A 594 -7.21 39.82 12.41
CA ARG A 594 -7.26 40.25 13.81
C ARG A 594 -6.21 41.28 14.17
#